data_AF-A0A2I8F0Q4-F1
#
_entry.id   AF-A0A2I8F0Q4-F1
#
_cell.length_a   1.000
_cell.length_b   1.000
_cell.length_c   1.000
_cell.angle_alpha   90.00
_cell.angle_beta   90.00
_cell.angle_gamma   90.00
#
_symmetry.space_group_name_H-M   'P 1'
#
loop_
_entity.id
_entity.type
_entity.pdbx_description
1 polymer ?
#
loop_
_entity_poly.entity_id
_entity_poly.type
_entity_poly.pdbx_seq_one_letter_code
_entity_poly.pdbx_strand_id
1 'polypeptide(L)'
;MPNASTSEPLEELDEDDFIDRFVDTLRQKTAKAGLPAYYVVPLSDVSSDSDDEDTDCLVVMLPVDKRAIKFKSDYLCGQVRVTPDGIHVGCLLLADGKVPVSELVFYDMELGERDKINVLWVFTDGHYLLAYDYTDDLRDSMAKASHIADAMNDPPKPDHASVFEVFTISTQNL
;
A
#
# COMPACT_ATOMS: atom_id res chain seq x y z
N MET A 1 7.59 49.89 30.90
CA MET A 1 7.36 48.95 29.77
C MET A 1 8.62 48.96 28.93
N PRO A 2 9.19 47.78 28.64
CA PRO A 2 8.61 46.86 27.66
C PRO A 2 8.41 45.44 28.17
N ASN A 3 7.34 44.79 27.70
CA ASN A 3 7.16 43.34 27.77
C ASN A 3 8.01 42.74 26.65
N ALA A 4 8.92 41.84 27.02
CA ALA A 4 9.53 40.91 26.08
C ALA A 4 8.48 39.84 25.78
N SER A 5 7.82 39.95 24.62
CA SER A 5 7.16 38.80 24.03
C SER A 5 8.27 37.91 23.47
N THR A 6 8.64 36.89 24.23
CA THR A 6 9.41 35.76 23.74
C THR A 6 8.54 35.06 22.69
N SER A 7 8.78 35.37 21.43
CA SER A 7 8.33 34.56 20.31
C SER A 7 9.13 33.26 20.37
N GLU A 8 8.53 32.19 20.88
CA GLU A 8 9.10 30.86 20.70
C GLU A 8 9.15 30.57 19.20
N PRO A 9 10.28 30.08 18.66
CA PRO A 9 10.33 29.65 17.28
C PRO A 9 9.39 28.46 17.16
N LEU A 10 8.38 28.55 16.29
CA LEU A 10 7.76 27.36 15.76
C LEU A 10 8.88 26.63 15.02
N GLU A 11 9.38 25.54 15.58
CA GLU A 11 10.25 24.61 14.87
C GLU A 11 9.45 24.15 13.65
N GLU A 12 9.78 24.70 12.47
CA GLU A 12 9.37 24.14 11.19
C GLU A 12 9.95 22.72 11.19
N LEU A 13 9.09 21.73 11.46
CA LEU A 13 9.47 20.33 11.33
C LEU A 13 9.77 20.12 9.85
N ASP A 14 11.01 19.78 9.52
CA ASP A 14 11.39 19.39 8.16
C ASP A 14 10.50 18.20 7.75
N GLU A 15 10.06 18.14 6.49
CA GLU A 15 9.11 17.14 5.99
C GLU A 15 9.56 15.69 6.28
N ASP A 16 10.88 15.50 6.26
CA ASP A 16 11.54 14.23 6.59
C ASP A 16 11.27 13.80 8.05
N ASP A 17 11.24 14.73 9.01
CA ASP A 17 10.96 14.42 10.43
C ASP A 17 9.50 14.02 10.65
N PHE A 18 8.58 14.57 9.87
CA PHE A 18 7.16 14.21 9.91
C PHE A 18 6.92 12.79 9.37
N ILE A 19 7.48 12.49 8.19
CA ILE A 19 7.38 11.16 7.57
C ILE A 19 8.06 10.11 8.44
N ASP A 20 9.24 10.40 8.99
CA ASP A 20 9.94 9.47 9.89
C ASP A 20 9.10 9.14 11.14
N ARG A 21 8.43 10.14 11.73
CA ARG A 21 7.55 9.91 12.88
C ARG A 21 6.32 9.08 12.53
N PHE A 22 5.71 9.31 11.36
CA PHE A 22 4.60 8.51 10.85
C PHE A 22 5.04 7.05 10.62
N VAL A 23 6.15 6.86 9.91
CA VAL A 23 6.75 5.54 9.63
C VAL A 23 7.09 4.80 10.92
N ASP A 24 7.68 5.47 11.91
CA ASP A 24 8.00 4.85 13.19
C ASP A 24 6.75 4.43 13.97
N THR A 25 5.67 5.20 13.89
CA THR A 25 4.38 4.83 14.47
C THR A 25 3.84 3.55 13.82
N LEU A 26 3.88 3.45 12.49
CA LEU A 26 3.44 2.26 11.77
C LEU A 26 4.34 1.04 12.05
N ARG A 27 5.66 1.23 12.12
CA ARG A 27 6.62 0.18 12.49
C ARG A 27 6.34 -0.35 13.89
N GLN A 28 6.07 0.52 14.87
CA GLN A 28 5.71 0.09 16.23
C GLN A 28 4.40 -0.71 16.26
N LYS A 29 3.41 -0.31 15.46
CA LYS A 29 2.13 -1.05 15.34
C LYS A 29 2.31 -2.43 14.71
N THR A 30 3.23 -2.59 13.76
CA THR A 30 3.41 -3.82 12.96
C THR A 30 4.55 -4.72 13.39
N ALA A 31 5.48 -4.25 14.22
CA ALA A 31 6.58 -5.04 14.78
C ALA A 31 6.10 -6.31 15.53
N LYS A 32 4.83 -6.34 15.95
CA LYS A 32 4.21 -7.51 16.59
C LYS A 32 3.75 -8.60 15.61
N ALA A 33 3.50 -8.25 14.35
CA ALA A 33 2.94 -9.16 13.36
C ALA A 33 4.02 -9.88 12.54
N GLY A 34 5.18 -9.24 12.28
CA GLY A 34 6.29 -9.83 11.52
C GLY A 34 5.95 -10.17 10.06
N LEU A 35 4.81 -9.70 9.56
CA LEU A 35 4.29 -9.95 8.22
C LEU A 35 4.21 -8.64 7.43
N PRO A 36 4.25 -8.69 6.09
CA PRO A 36 3.91 -7.55 5.24
C PRO A 36 2.57 -6.94 5.63
N ALA A 37 2.49 -5.60 5.58
CA ALA A 37 1.26 -4.87 5.84
C ALA A 37 1.04 -3.76 4.81
N TYR A 38 -0.23 -3.47 4.54
CA TYR A 38 -0.67 -2.44 3.60
C TYR A 38 -1.63 -1.49 4.32
N TYR A 39 -1.48 -0.20 4.07
CA TYR A 39 -2.40 0.84 4.54
C TYR A 39 -2.72 1.80 3.41
N VAL A 40 -3.93 2.33 3.41
CA VAL A 40 -4.29 3.48 2.58
C VAL A 40 -4.37 4.67 3.52
N VAL A 41 -3.64 5.73 3.19
CA VAL A 41 -3.64 6.99 3.93
C VAL A 41 -3.72 8.17 2.96
N PRO A 42 -4.25 9.32 3.37
CA PRO A 42 -4.13 10.54 2.58
C PRO A 42 -2.66 10.85 2.24
N LEU A 43 -2.38 11.32 1.04
CA LEU A 43 -1.03 11.70 0.62
C LEU A 43 -0.48 12.86 1.47
N SER A 44 -1.37 13.75 1.91
CA SER A 44 -1.05 14.85 2.84
C SER A 44 -0.53 14.37 4.21
N ASP A 45 -0.93 13.16 4.63
CA ASP A 45 -0.42 12.55 5.87
C ASP A 45 0.99 11.98 5.71
N VAL A 46 1.56 11.97 4.50
CA VAL A 46 2.89 11.43 4.20
C VAL A 46 3.74 12.34 3.31
N SER A 47 3.25 13.53 2.95
CA SER A 47 3.97 14.55 2.17
C SER A 47 3.34 15.91 2.45
N SER A 48 4.12 16.87 2.92
CA SER A 48 3.66 18.24 3.19
C SER A 48 3.59 19.12 1.93
N ASP A 49 4.19 18.68 0.83
CA ASP A 49 4.18 19.32 -0.48
C ASP A 49 2.94 18.95 -1.33
N SER A 50 2.01 18.13 -0.84
CA SER A 50 0.85 17.74 -1.63
C SER A 50 -0.24 18.82 -1.59
N ASP A 51 -0.28 19.67 -2.62
CA ASP A 51 -1.42 20.57 -2.89
C ASP A 51 -2.74 19.80 -3.15
N ASP A 52 -2.66 18.50 -3.40
CA ASP A 52 -3.80 17.59 -3.61
C ASP A 52 -4.19 16.87 -2.32
N GLU A 53 -4.96 17.53 -1.46
CA GLU A 53 -5.58 16.94 -0.25
C GLU A 53 -6.47 15.72 -0.55
N ASP A 54 -6.87 15.53 -1.81
CA ASP A 54 -7.76 14.47 -2.29
C ASP A 54 -7.04 13.24 -2.88
N THR A 55 -5.71 13.11 -2.73
CA THR A 55 -4.96 11.97 -3.27
C THR A 55 -4.60 10.97 -2.18
N ASP A 56 -4.83 9.67 -2.40
CA ASP A 56 -4.40 8.62 -1.46
C ASP A 56 -2.99 8.11 -1.77
N CYS A 57 -2.33 7.63 -0.72
CA CYS A 57 -1.06 6.94 -0.75
C CYS A 57 -1.20 5.52 -0.20
N LEU A 58 -0.69 4.56 -0.96
CA LEU A 58 -0.55 3.18 -0.53
C LEU A 58 0.74 3.03 0.29
N VAL A 59 0.63 2.76 1.59
CA VAL A 59 1.79 2.42 2.41
C VAL A 59 2.03 0.92 2.34
N VAL A 60 3.20 0.52 1.84
CA VAL A 60 3.65 -0.88 1.75
C VAL A 60 4.77 -1.11 2.76
N MET A 61 4.48 -1.88 3.80
CA MET A 61 5.47 -2.19 4.83
C MET A 61 5.97 -3.61 4.71
N LEU A 62 7.29 -3.75 4.64
CA LEU A 62 7.95 -5.02 4.45
C LEU A 62 9.00 -5.27 5.54
N PRO A 63 9.02 -6.44 6.19
CA PRO A 63 10.02 -6.79 7.20
C PRO A 63 11.34 -7.23 6.55
N VAL A 64 11.79 -6.51 5.52
CA VAL A 64 13.03 -6.80 4.76
C VAL A 64 13.77 -5.50 4.44
N ASP A 65 15.04 -5.63 4.07
CA ASP A 65 15.86 -4.54 3.52
C ASP A 65 15.48 -4.28 2.05
N LYS A 66 15.59 -3.03 1.61
CA LYS A 66 15.24 -2.60 0.25
C LYS A 66 15.94 -3.40 -0.87
N ARG A 67 17.12 -3.99 -0.61
CA ARG A 67 17.86 -4.81 -1.59
C ARG A 67 17.20 -6.17 -1.87
N ALA A 68 16.28 -6.61 -1.02
CA ALA A 68 15.57 -7.87 -1.20
C ALA A 68 14.54 -7.82 -2.35
N ILE A 69 14.05 -6.62 -2.70
CA ILE A 69 13.03 -6.42 -3.73
C ILE A 69 13.41 -5.31 -4.70
N LYS A 70 12.95 -5.42 -5.95
CA LYS A 70 13.12 -4.36 -6.95
C LYS A 70 11.96 -3.38 -6.86
N PHE A 71 11.86 -2.65 -5.76
CA PHE A 71 10.72 -1.77 -5.51
C PHE A 71 10.56 -0.65 -6.55
N LYS A 72 11.66 -0.15 -7.11
CA LYS A 72 11.68 0.86 -8.18
C LYS A 72 11.30 0.34 -9.58
N SER A 73 10.76 -0.87 -9.70
CA SER A 73 10.36 -1.44 -10.98
C SER A 73 9.02 -0.87 -11.42
N ASP A 74 8.95 -0.30 -12.62
CA ASP A 74 7.70 0.21 -13.22
C ASP A 74 6.79 -0.92 -13.73
N TYR A 75 7.27 -2.17 -13.71
CA TYR A 75 6.45 -3.32 -14.08
C TYR A 75 5.35 -3.56 -13.04
N LEU A 76 4.12 -3.27 -13.47
CA LEU A 76 2.87 -3.49 -12.76
C LEU A 76 1.96 -4.43 -13.57
N CYS A 77 1.26 -5.35 -12.90
CA CYS A 77 0.26 -6.19 -13.56
C CYS A 77 -0.80 -6.70 -12.58
N GLY A 78 -2.00 -6.99 -13.10
CA GLY A 78 -3.05 -7.67 -12.35
C GLY A 78 -2.87 -9.20 -12.44
N GLN A 79 -2.94 -9.89 -11.30
CA GLN A 79 -2.92 -11.35 -11.24
C GLN A 79 -3.80 -11.86 -10.10
N VAL A 80 -4.43 -13.01 -10.30
CA VAL A 80 -5.14 -13.72 -9.21
C VAL A 80 -4.14 -14.35 -8.26
N ARG A 81 -4.32 -14.12 -6.97
CA ARG A 81 -3.64 -14.82 -5.87
C ARG A 81 -4.66 -15.56 -5.02
N VAL A 82 -4.19 -16.46 -4.16
CA VAL A 82 -5.04 -17.23 -3.25
C VAL A 82 -4.62 -16.91 -1.83
N THR A 83 -5.58 -16.55 -0.97
CA THR A 83 -5.40 -16.29 0.48
C THR A 83 -5.22 -17.61 1.25
N PRO A 84 -4.89 -17.66 2.57
CA PRO A 84 -4.73 -18.95 3.22
C PRO A 84 -6.03 -19.66 3.51
N ASP A 85 -7.11 -18.91 3.45
CA ASP A 85 -8.46 -19.42 3.58
C ASP A 85 -8.96 -20.00 2.24
N GLY A 86 -8.11 -20.04 1.21
CA GLY A 86 -8.43 -20.59 -0.11
C GLY A 86 -9.24 -19.65 -0.99
N ILE A 87 -9.35 -18.37 -0.63
CA ILE A 87 -10.11 -17.36 -1.37
C ILE A 87 -9.19 -16.79 -2.46
N HIS A 88 -9.64 -16.82 -3.70
CA HIS A 88 -9.00 -16.17 -4.83
C HIS A 88 -9.21 -14.66 -4.74
N VAL A 89 -8.18 -13.86 -4.95
CA VAL A 89 -8.27 -12.40 -4.87
C VAL A 89 -7.53 -11.81 -6.07
N GLY A 90 -8.16 -10.88 -6.79
CA GLY A 90 -7.48 -10.07 -7.78
C GLY A 90 -6.44 -9.20 -7.10
N CYS A 91 -5.19 -9.19 -7.58
CA CYS A 91 -4.13 -8.43 -6.96
C CYS A 91 -3.37 -7.60 -7.99
N LEU A 92 -3.00 -6.38 -7.62
CA LEU A 92 -1.94 -5.64 -8.30
C LEU A 92 -0.61 -6.17 -7.80
N LEU A 93 0.28 -6.51 -8.71
CA LEU A 93 1.62 -6.91 -8.35
C LEU A 93 2.59 -5.75 -8.55
N LEU A 94 3.14 -5.29 -7.42
CA LEU A 94 4.22 -4.33 -7.37
C LEU A 94 5.59 -5.05 -7.35
N ALA A 95 6.66 -4.28 -7.56
CA ALA A 95 8.04 -4.72 -7.38
C ALA A 95 8.40 -6.00 -8.17
N ASP A 96 8.15 -6.00 -9.48
CA ASP A 96 8.47 -7.12 -10.39
C ASP A 96 7.70 -8.40 -10.02
N GLY A 97 6.41 -8.26 -9.72
CA GLY A 97 5.53 -9.40 -9.44
C GLY A 97 5.55 -9.91 -8.00
N LYS A 98 6.38 -9.33 -7.12
CA LYS A 98 6.71 -9.91 -5.80
C LYS A 98 5.80 -9.47 -4.66
N VAL A 99 5.19 -8.30 -4.78
CA VAL A 99 4.39 -7.71 -3.71
C VAL A 99 2.94 -7.64 -4.19
N PRO A 100 2.09 -8.61 -3.81
CA PRO A 100 0.67 -8.59 -4.17
C PRO A 100 -0.11 -7.68 -3.24
N VAL A 101 -0.82 -6.72 -3.82
CA VAL A 101 -1.75 -5.84 -3.13
C VAL A 101 -3.15 -6.19 -3.60
N SER A 102 -4.06 -6.45 -2.66
CA SER A 102 -5.44 -6.85 -2.96
C SER A 102 -6.19 -5.77 -3.73
N GLU A 103 -7.05 -6.17 -4.67
CA GLU A 103 -8.01 -5.31 -5.36
C GLU A 103 -8.87 -4.45 -4.42
N LEU A 104 -9.19 -4.97 -3.22
CA LEU A 104 -9.99 -4.24 -2.22
C LEU A 104 -9.32 -2.92 -1.81
N VAL A 105 -7.98 -2.95 -1.68
CA VAL A 105 -7.20 -1.76 -1.34
C VAL A 105 -7.30 -0.71 -2.44
N PHE A 106 -7.43 -1.13 -3.70
CA PHE A 106 -7.55 -0.21 -4.83
C PHE A 106 -8.96 0.33 -5.02
N TYR A 107 -9.98 -0.45 -4.66
CA TYR A 107 -11.35 0.05 -4.54
C TYR A 107 -11.44 1.16 -3.49
N ASP A 108 -10.80 0.97 -2.33
CA ASP A 108 -10.78 1.96 -1.25
C ASP A 108 -10.03 3.25 -1.64
N MET A 109 -9.05 3.16 -2.55
CA MET A 109 -8.28 4.30 -3.07
C MET A 109 -8.92 5.02 -4.26
N GLU A 110 -10.10 4.58 -4.71
CA GLU A 110 -10.81 5.14 -5.89
C GLU A 110 -9.92 5.30 -7.14
N LEU A 111 -8.95 4.38 -7.34
CA LEU A 111 -7.94 4.50 -8.41
C LEU A 111 -8.52 4.46 -9.83
N GLY A 112 -9.78 4.08 -9.99
CA GLY A 112 -10.46 4.07 -11.29
C GLY A 112 -10.42 5.42 -12.01
N GLU A 113 -10.28 6.51 -11.27
CA GLU A 113 -10.27 7.88 -11.81
C GLU A 113 -8.87 8.53 -11.83
N ARG A 114 -7.84 7.84 -11.32
CA ARG A 114 -6.49 8.39 -11.17
C ARG A 114 -5.50 7.79 -12.15
N ASP A 115 -4.61 8.59 -12.71
CA ASP A 115 -3.56 8.12 -13.63
C ASP A 115 -2.26 7.69 -12.93
N LYS A 116 -2.19 7.86 -11.61
CA LYS A 116 -1.01 7.51 -10.81
C LYS A 116 -1.39 6.86 -9.48
N ILE A 117 -0.50 6.02 -9.00
CA ILE A 117 -0.54 5.45 -7.66
C ILE A 117 0.69 5.93 -6.90
N ASN A 118 0.47 6.62 -5.78
CA ASN A 118 1.54 6.94 -4.84
C ASN A 118 1.73 5.76 -3.88
N VAL A 119 2.98 5.31 -3.72
CA VAL A 119 3.32 4.20 -2.84
C VAL A 119 4.47 4.61 -1.93
N LEU A 120 4.20 4.62 -0.63
CA LEU A 120 5.21 4.75 0.41
C LEU A 120 5.73 3.37 0.79
N TRP A 121 6.94 3.04 0.34
CA TRP A 121 7.64 1.83 0.72
C TRP A 121 8.32 2.00 2.07
N VAL A 122 8.04 1.11 3.03
CA VAL A 122 8.67 1.08 4.34
C VAL A 122 9.44 -0.22 4.50
N PHE A 123 10.76 -0.12 4.55
CA PHE A 123 11.70 -1.21 4.77
C PHE A 123 12.29 -1.16 6.18
N THR A 124 13.05 -2.19 6.54
CA THR A 124 13.82 -2.18 7.79
C THR A 124 14.97 -1.16 7.78
N ASP A 125 15.48 -0.79 6.60
CA ASP A 125 16.63 0.10 6.41
C ASP A 125 16.27 1.52 5.92
N GLY A 126 14.98 1.84 5.80
CA GLY A 126 14.51 3.17 5.39
C GLY A 126 13.11 3.17 4.77
N HIS A 127 12.68 4.32 4.27
CA HIS A 127 11.42 4.48 3.57
C HIS A 127 11.60 5.26 2.25
N TYR A 128 10.69 5.07 1.29
CA TYR A 128 10.76 5.71 -0.04
C TYR A 128 9.36 5.94 -0.60
N LEU A 129 9.01 7.18 -0.94
CA LEU A 129 7.79 7.51 -1.68
C LEU A 129 8.05 7.46 -3.19
N LEU A 130 7.22 6.71 -3.93
CA LEU A 130 7.30 6.60 -5.39
C LEU A 130 5.91 6.70 -6.00
N ALA A 131 5.82 7.37 -7.14
CA ALA A 131 4.61 7.39 -7.97
C ALA A 131 4.78 6.41 -9.15
N TYR A 132 3.76 5.60 -9.41
CA TYR A 132 3.69 4.69 -10.55
C TYR A 132 2.55 5.10 -11.48
N ASP A 133 2.73 4.91 -12.77
CA ASP A 133 1.68 5.16 -13.76
C ASP A 133 0.60 4.08 -13.67
N TYR A 134 -0.66 4.50 -13.57
CA TYR A 134 -1.84 3.65 -13.59
C TYR A 134 -2.53 3.71 -14.94
N THR A 135 -2.04 2.90 -15.87
CA THR A 135 -2.48 2.92 -17.27
C THR A 135 -3.80 2.16 -17.47
N ASP A 136 -4.48 2.43 -18.59
CA ASP A 136 -5.68 1.67 -18.98
C ASP A 136 -5.41 0.17 -19.14
N ASP A 137 -4.25 -0.21 -19.68
CA ASP A 137 -3.84 -1.62 -19.80
C ASP A 137 -3.75 -2.29 -18.41
N LEU A 138 -3.28 -1.55 -17.41
CA LEU A 138 -3.19 -2.03 -16.04
C LEU A 138 -4.57 -2.13 -15.39
N ARG A 139 -5.44 -1.13 -15.59
CA ARG A 139 -6.85 -1.15 -15.16
C ARG A 139 -7.57 -2.38 -15.73
N ASP A 140 -7.40 -2.64 -17.02
CA ASP A 140 -7.95 -3.81 -17.71
C ASP A 140 -7.37 -5.12 -17.16
N SER A 141 -6.06 -5.17 -16.90
CA SER A 141 -5.40 -6.33 -16.32
C SER A 141 -5.92 -6.63 -14.91
N MET A 142 -6.16 -5.59 -14.12
CA MET A 142 -6.73 -5.70 -12.77
C MET A 142 -8.17 -6.20 -12.83
N ALA A 143 -9.02 -5.56 -13.64
CA ALA A 143 -10.41 -5.97 -13.82
C ALA A 143 -10.55 -7.44 -14.27
N LYS A 144 -9.65 -7.90 -15.16
CA LYS A 144 -9.59 -9.32 -15.57
C LYS A 144 -9.20 -10.22 -14.39
N ALA A 145 -8.20 -9.85 -13.61
CA ALA A 145 -7.78 -10.62 -12.44
C ALA A 145 -8.92 -10.73 -11.42
N SER A 146 -9.54 -9.60 -11.06
CA SER A 146 -10.73 -9.53 -10.20
C SER A 146 -11.84 -10.48 -10.66
N HIS A 147 -12.22 -10.39 -11.94
CA HIS A 147 -13.28 -11.23 -12.50
C HIS A 147 -12.95 -12.73 -12.45
N ILE A 148 -11.69 -13.10 -12.70
CA ILE A 148 -11.25 -14.50 -12.57
C ILE A 148 -11.30 -14.93 -11.10
N ALA A 149 -10.88 -14.08 -10.17
CA ALA A 149 -10.92 -14.37 -8.74
C ALA A 149 -12.35 -14.63 -8.26
N ASP A 150 -13.30 -13.76 -8.63
CA ASP A 150 -14.72 -13.92 -8.34
C ASP A 150 -15.26 -15.24 -8.89
N ALA A 151 -14.96 -15.58 -10.15
CA ALA A 151 -15.40 -16.82 -10.77
C ALA A 151 -14.82 -18.09 -10.09
N MET A 152 -13.65 -17.98 -9.47
CA MET A 152 -12.99 -19.08 -8.77
C MET A 152 -13.44 -19.20 -7.30
N ASN A 153 -13.95 -18.12 -6.72
CA ASN A 153 -14.57 -18.10 -5.39
C ASN A 153 -16.03 -18.47 -5.38
N ASP A 154 -16.71 -18.24 -6.51
CA ASP A 154 -18.06 -18.73 -6.71
C ASP A 154 -18.00 -20.25 -6.53
N PRO A 155 -18.76 -20.84 -5.59
CA PRO A 155 -18.53 -22.20 -5.15
C PRO A 155 -18.57 -23.13 -6.37
N PRO A 156 -17.54 -23.98 -6.55
CA PRO A 156 -17.61 -24.98 -7.59
C PRO A 156 -18.84 -25.85 -7.34
N LYS A 157 -19.63 -26.10 -8.40
CA LYS A 157 -20.34 -27.38 -8.46
C LYS A 157 -19.29 -28.47 -8.20
N PRO A 158 -19.62 -29.46 -7.37
CA PRO A 158 -18.66 -30.21 -6.57
C PRO A 158 -17.66 -30.94 -7.45
N ASP A 159 -16.47 -30.38 -7.65
CA ASP A 159 -15.26 -31.16 -7.80
C ASP A 159 -13.99 -30.30 -7.72
N HIS A 160 -13.01 -30.83 -7.00
CA HIS A 160 -11.60 -30.43 -6.95
C HIS A 160 -11.19 -29.22 -6.08
N ALA A 161 -10.77 -29.59 -4.86
CA ALA A 161 -9.95 -28.80 -3.95
C ALA A 161 -8.48 -28.68 -4.43
N SER A 162 -7.84 -27.54 -4.17
CA SER A 162 -6.39 -27.43 -4.01
C SER A 162 -6.06 -26.20 -3.14
N VAL A 163 -5.15 -26.40 -2.18
CA VAL A 163 -4.91 -25.59 -0.97
C VAL A 163 -3.53 -24.94 -1.05
N PHE A 164 -3.37 -23.62 -0.86
CA PHE A 164 -2.09 -22.96 -0.47
C PHE A 164 -2.30 -21.56 0.18
N GLU A 165 -1.36 -21.13 1.03
CA GLU A 165 -1.48 -20.06 2.05
C GLU A 165 -1.02 -18.62 1.65
N VAL A 166 -1.82 -17.54 1.90
CA VAL A 166 -1.36 -16.11 1.95
C VAL A 166 -2.23 -15.16 2.82
N PHE A 167 -1.72 -14.72 3.98
CA PHE A 167 -2.35 -14.00 5.12
C PHE A 167 -3.29 -12.79 4.86
N THR A 168 -4.28 -12.63 5.76
CA THR A 168 -5.23 -11.50 5.85
C THR A 168 -4.74 -10.37 6.79
N ILE A 169 -4.97 -9.12 6.41
CA ILE A 169 -4.76 -7.93 7.26
C ILE A 169 -6.10 -7.55 7.88
N SER A 170 -6.14 -7.49 9.22
CA SER A 170 -7.27 -6.94 9.96
C SER A 170 -7.20 -5.42 9.98
N THR A 171 -8.17 -4.77 9.33
CA THR A 171 -8.55 -3.38 9.60
C THR A 171 -9.27 -3.32 10.94
N GLN A 172 -8.54 -3.09 12.03
CA GLN A 172 -9.14 -2.60 13.26
C GLN A 172 -8.33 -1.43 13.84
N ASN A 173 -9.01 -0.27 13.81
CA ASN A 173 -8.80 0.95 14.58
C ASN A 173 -7.57 1.80 14.23
N LEU A 174 -7.81 2.75 13.32
CA LEU A 174 -7.30 4.10 13.47
C LEU A 174 -7.83 4.70 14.79
#